data_AF-A0A060ZF91-F1
#
_entry.id   AF-A0A060ZF91-F1
#
_cell.length_a   1.000
_cell.length_b   1.000
_cell.length_c   1.000
_cell.angle_alpha   90.00
_cell.angle_beta   90.00
_cell.angle_gamma   90.00
#
_symmetry.space_group_name_H-M   'P 1'
#
loop_
_entity.id
_entity.type
_entity.pdbx_description
1 polymer ?
#
loop_
_entity_poly.entity_id
_entity_poly.type
_entity_poly.pdbx_seq_one_letter_code
_entity_poly.pdbx_strand_id
1 'polypeptide(L)'
;MVSMSFSISLSPFQQINQTIISAVKKTELKMSSHAPHQTNIGSILAAVNPYKQIPGLYDPAAVDLYSRHHLGELPPHIFAVANECYRCLWKRHDSQCVLISGESGAGKTESTKLLLQFLSVMSQKSAGTAPSERSTRVEQAIVQSR
;
A
#
# COMPACT_ATOMS: atom_id res chain seq x y z
N MET A 1 -14.27 15.02 -14.72
CA MET A 1 -14.02 14.00 -13.68
C MET A 1 -12.53 14.05 -13.38
N VAL A 2 -12.13 14.63 -12.25
CA VAL A 2 -10.70 14.77 -11.91
C VAL A 2 -10.22 13.40 -11.45
N SER A 3 -9.42 12.71 -12.27
CA SER A 3 -8.87 11.39 -11.94
C SER A 3 -7.67 11.57 -11.01
N MET A 4 -7.92 11.81 -9.72
CA MET A 4 -6.84 11.90 -8.75
C MET A 4 -6.27 10.51 -8.50
N SER A 5 -5.12 10.26 -9.14
CA SER A 5 -4.42 8.98 -9.11
C SER A 5 -3.20 9.08 -8.22
N PHE A 6 -2.83 7.98 -7.58
CA PHE A 6 -1.56 7.88 -6.89
C PHE A 6 -0.80 6.61 -7.27
N SER A 7 0.53 6.69 -7.19
CA SER A 7 1.43 5.57 -7.44
C SER A 7 2.14 5.20 -6.15
N ILE A 8 2.22 3.90 -5.87
CA ILE A 8 3.00 3.33 -4.77
C ILE A 8 4.13 2.50 -5.36
N SER A 9 5.39 2.84 -5.07
CA SER A 9 6.57 2.12 -5.58
C SER A 9 7.41 1.55 -4.44
N LEU A 10 7.88 0.31 -4.62
CA LEU A 10 8.91 -0.32 -3.80
C LEU A 10 10.28 -0.10 -4.44
N SER A 11 11.16 0.61 -3.75
CA SER A 11 12.54 0.82 -4.20
C SER A 11 13.51 0.88 -3.02
N PRO A 12 14.78 0.46 -3.20
CA PRO A 12 15.87 0.87 -2.33
C PRO A 12 15.94 2.41 -2.30
N PHE A 13 16.31 2.99 -1.16
CA PHE A 13 16.31 4.45 -0.93
C PHE A 13 17.05 5.26 -2.01
N GLN A 14 18.01 4.64 -2.72
CA GLN A 14 18.79 5.25 -3.81
C GLN A 14 18.10 5.32 -5.19
N GLN A 15 16.95 4.67 -5.41
CA GLN A 15 16.39 4.49 -6.78
C GLN A 15 15.01 5.14 -6.99
N ILE A 16 14.78 6.30 -6.36
CA ILE A 16 13.45 6.93 -6.29
C ILE A 16 13.13 7.84 -7.50
N ASN A 17 14.12 8.33 -8.27
CA ASN A 17 13.86 9.47 -9.17
C ASN A 17 13.34 9.16 -10.59
N GLN A 18 13.69 8.03 -11.24
CA GLN A 18 13.33 7.81 -12.66
C GLN A 18 12.13 6.88 -12.87
N THR A 19 12.01 5.81 -12.08
CA THR A 19 10.94 4.80 -12.21
C THR A 19 9.55 5.38 -11.92
N ILE A 20 9.48 6.40 -11.06
CA ILE A 20 8.23 6.95 -10.52
C ILE A 20 7.56 7.89 -11.53
N ILE A 21 8.33 8.72 -12.23
CA ILE A 21 7.81 9.65 -13.25
C ILE A 21 7.22 8.85 -14.42
N SER A 22 7.89 7.78 -14.85
CA SER A 22 7.40 6.94 -15.96
C SER A 22 6.10 6.22 -15.62
N ALA A 23 5.95 5.77 -14.37
CA ALA A 23 4.75 5.06 -13.92
C ALA A 23 3.56 5.99 -13.72
N VAL A 24 3.75 7.15 -13.07
CA VAL A 24 2.71 8.18 -12.91
C VAL A 24 2.16 8.60 -14.28
N LYS A 25 3.04 8.86 -15.25
CA LYS A 25 2.64 9.26 -16.62
C LYS A 25 1.89 8.16 -17.39
N LYS A 26 2.21 6.89 -17.11
CA LYS A 26 1.53 5.73 -17.72
C LYS A 26 0.17 5.45 -17.08
N THR A 27 0.02 5.77 -15.80
CA THR A 27 -1.24 5.67 -15.06
C THR A 27 -2.29 6.65 -15.58
N GLU A 28 -1.91 7.92 -15.81
CA GLU A 28 -2.83 8.92 -16.38
C GLU A 28 -3.37 8.53 -17.76
N LEU A 29 -2.57 7.84 -18.57
CA LEU A 29 -2.96 7.40 -19.91
C LEU A 29 -3.91 6.18 -19.91
N LYS A 30 -4.04 5.44 -18.81
CA LYS A 30 -4.73 4.13 -18.79
C LYS A 30 -6.09 4.13 -18.10
N MET A 31 -6.48 5.24 -17.46
CA MET A 31 -7.71 5.30 -16.68
C MET A 31 -8.91 5.70 -17.53
N SER A 32 -9.56 4.68 -18.09
CA SER A 32 -10.91 4.76 -18.66
C SER A 32 -11.97 4.64 -17.55
N SER A 33 -13.19 5.11 -17.79
CA SER A 33 -14.33 5.12 -16.86
C SER A 33 -14.80 3.72 -16.40
N HIS A 34 -14.22 2.63 -16.91
CA HIS A 34 -14.49 1.24 -16.51
C HIS A 34 -13.25 0.51 -15.97
N ALA A 35 -12.16 1.23 -15.67
CA ALA A 35 -10.93 0.64 -15.16
C ALA A 35 -11.08 0.21 -13.68
N PRO A 36 -10.42 -0.90 -13.27
CA PRO A 36 -10.36 -1.28 -11.86
C PRO A 36 -9.72 -0.17 -11.00
N HIS A 37 -10.22 0.01 -9.78
CA HIS A 37 -9.74 1.06 -8.86
C HIS A 37 -8.25 0.99 -8.56
N GLN A 38 -7.65 -0.19 -8.70
CA GLN A 38 -6.22 -0.44 -8.48
C GLN A 38 -5.66 -1.31 -9.61
N THR A 39 -4.42 -1.05 -10.03
CA THR A 39 -3.73 -1.75 -11.12
C THR A 39 -2.23 -1.84 -10.85
N ASN A 40 -1.63 -3.01 -11.09
CA ASN A 40 -0.19 -3.19 -10.97
C ASN A 40 0.53 -2.84 -12.29
N ILE A 41 1.64 -2.11 -12.18
CA ILE A 41 2.61 -1.81 -13.25
C ILE A 41 3.98 -2.29 -12.74
N GLY A 42 4.28 -3.58 -12.89
CA GLY A 42 5.43 -4.20 -12.24
C GLY A 42 5.27 -4.19 -10.72
N SER A 43 6.25 -3.65 -9.99
CA SER A 43 6.17 -3.45 -8.53
C SER A 43 5.43 -2.17 -8.11
N ILE A 44 4.92 -1.41 -9.08
CA ILE A 44 4.24 -0.13 -8.84
C ILE A 44 2.74 -0.36 -8.83
N LEU A 45 2.05 0.13 -7.81
CA LEU A 45 0.59 0.11 -7.75
C LEU A 45 0.05 1.48 -8.15
N ALA A 46 -0.72 1.52 -9.23
CA ALA A 46 -1.56 2.64 -9.60
C ALA A 46 -2.93 2.50 -8.93
N ALA A 47 -3.40 3.54 -8.25
CA ALA A 47 -4.69 3.54 -7.58
C ALA A 47 -5.46 4.84 -7.82
N VAL A 48 -6.78 4.71 -7.96
CA VAL A 48 -7.74 5.82 -8.06
C VAL A 48 -8.47 5.95 -6.75
N ASN A 49 -8.57 7.18 -6.23
CA ASN A 49 -9.42 7.43 -5.08
C ASN A 49 -10.91 7.25 -5.47
N PRO A 50 -11.65 6.30 -4.87
CA PRO A 50 -13.08 6.14 -5.16
C PRO A 50 -13.96 7.24 -4.54
N TYR A 51 -13.40 8.12 -3.68
CA TYR A 51 -14.12 9.13 -2.87
C TYR A 51 -15.27 8.57 -2.01
N LYS A 52 -15.31 7.26 -1.83
CA LYS A 52 -16.27 6.54 -1.01
C LYS A 52 -15.59 5.31 -0.42
N GLN A 53 -16.06 4.86 0.73
CA GLN A 53 -15.62 3.56 1.24
C GLN A 53 -16.18 2.45 0.36
N ILE A 54 -15.34 1.47 0.05
CA ILE A 54 -15.72 0.26 -0.68
C ILE A 54 -15.79 -0.86 0.38
N PRO A 55 -17.00 -1.37 0.69
CA PRO A 55 -17.16 -2.44 1.67
C PRO A 55 -16.32 -3.67 1.30
N GLY A 56 -15.64 -4.28 2.28
CA GLY A 56 -14.84 -5.48 2.06
C GLY A 56 -13.43 -5.25 1.50
N LEU A 57 -13.10 -4.06 1.00
CA LEU A 57 -11.82 -3.82 0.32
C LEU A 57 -10.64 -3.79 1.29
N TYR A 58 -10.83 -3.21 2.48
CA TYR A 58 -9.76 -3.00 3.47
C TYR A 58 -10.01 -3.75 4.79
N ASP A 59 -10.88 -4.76 4.75
CA ASP A 59 -11.28 -5.52 5.93
C ASP A 59 -10.14 -6.38 6.47
N PRO A 60 -10.19 -6.79 7.76
CA PRO A 60 -9.20 -7.70 8.34
C PRO A 60 -9.02 -9.01 7.55
N ALA A 61 -10.09 -9.49 6.89
CA ALA A 61 -10.02 -10.65 6.02
C ALA A 61 -9.10 -10.42 4.80
N ALA A 62 -9.10 -9.21 4.24
CA ALA A 62 -8.19 -8.85 3.16
C ALA A 62 -6.74 -8.79 3.67
N VAL A 63 -6.50 -8.26 4.88
CA VAL A 63 -5.16 -8.29 5.50
C VAL A 63 -4.64 -9.73 5.61
N ASP A 64 -5.45 -10.65 6.10
CA ASP A 64 -5.05 -12.05 6.21
C ASP A 64 -4.82 -12.70 4.85
N LEU A 65 -5.72 -12.48 3.88
CA LEU A 65 -5.60 -12.99 2.52
C LEU A 65 -4.28 -12.55 1.87
N TYR A 66 -4.01 -11.24 1.85
CA TYR A 66 -2.81 -10.70 1.20
C TYR A 66 -1.52 -11.02 1.95
N SER A 67 -1.56 -11.27 3.27
CA SER A 67 -0.38 -11.69 4.04
C SER A 67 0.22 -13.03 3.59
N ARG A 68 -0.61 -13.91 3.01
CA ARG A 68 -0.23 -15.27 2.63
C ARG A 68 0.18 -15.42 1.16
N HIS A 69 0.04 -14.36 0.37
CA HIS A 69 0.24 -14.40 -1.08
C HIS A 69 1.35 -13.45 -1.53
N HIS A 70 2.04 -13.82 -2.61
CA HIS A 70 3.07 -12.99 -3.22
C HIS A 70 2.45 -11.92 -4.14
N LEU A 71 3.23 -10.87 -4.41
CA LEU A 71 2.83 -9.84 -5.37
C LEU A 71 2.59 -10.46 -6.75
N GLY A 72 1.37 -10.28 -7.28
CA GLY A 72 0.95 -10.81 -8.59
C GLY A 72 0.08 -12.07 -8.54
N GLU A 73 -0.02 -12.75 -7.39
CA GLU A 73 -0.90 -13.92 -7.23
C GLU A 73 -2.37 -13.54 -7.02
N LEU A 74 -2.61 -12.35 -6.47
CA LEU A 74 -3.93 -11.79 -6.20
C LEU A 74 -4.18 -10.52 -7.02
N PRO A 75 -5.44 -10.08 -7.17
CA PRO A 75 -5.75 -8.80 -7.80
C PRO A 75 -4.97 -7.64 -7.18
N PRO A 76 -4.61 -6.61 -7.98
CA PRO A 76 -3.84 -5.45 -7.52
C PRO A 76 -4.43 -4.85 -6.25
N HIS A 77 -3.61 -4.77 -5.20
CA HIS A 77 -4.04 -4.26 -3.91
C HIS A 77 -2.89 -3.59 -3.14
N ILE A 78 -3.21 -2.55 -2.37
CA ILE A 78 -2.22 -1.86 -1.50
C ILE A 78 -1.58 -2.82 -0.49
N PHE A 79 -2.33 -3.81 0.00
CA PHE A 79 -1.80 -4.83 0.91
C PHE A 79 -0.82 -5.79 0.23
N ALA A 80 -0.90 -6.00 -1.08
CA ALA A 80 0.10 -6.78 -1.80
C ALA A 80 1.46 -6.05 -1.83
N VAL A 81 1.43 -4.73 -2.02
CA VAL A 81 2.63 -3.88 -1.94
C VAL A 81 3.19 -3.85 -0.52
N ALA A 82 2.32 -3.73 0.49
CA ALA A 82 2.70 -3.80 1.90
C ALA A 82 3.40 -5.12 2.24
N ASN A 83 2.84 -6.25 1.80
CA ASN A 83 3.41 -7.57 2.04
C ASN A 83 4.76 -7.74 1.35
N GLU A 84 4.90 -7.32 0.08
CA GLU A 84 6.18 -7.43 -0.60
C GLU A 84 7.24 -6.52 0.04
N CYS A 85 6.87 -5.31 0.49
CA CYS A 85 7.74 -4.44 1.28
C CYS A 85 8.25 -5.15 2.54
N TYR A 86 7.33 -5.74 3.30
CA TYR A 86 7.66 -6.50 4.51
C TYR A 86 8.61 -7.64 4.18
N ARG A 87 8.29 -8.48 3.19
CA ARG A 87 9.12 -9.62 2.77
C ARG A 87 10.51 -9.19 2.29
N CYS A 88 10.62 -8.05 1.61
CA CYS A 88 11.90 -7.55 1.13
C CYS A 88 12.89 -7.21 2.26
N LEU A 89 12.41 -6.84 3.46
CA LEU A 89 13.27 -6.61 4.62
C LEU A 89 14.13 -7.85 4.96
N TRP A 90 13.55 -9.05 4.86
CA TRP A 90 14.27 -10.31 5.10
C TRP A 90 14.99 -10.82 3.86
N LYS A 91 14.41 -10.67 2.66
CA LYS A 91 15.02 -11.20 1.42
C LYS A 91 16.28 -10.45 1.00
N ARG A 92 16.31 -9.12 1.18
CA ARG A 92 17.37 -8.25 0.62
C ARG A 92 18.34 -7.72 1.66
N HIS A 93 18.03 -7.84 2.96
CA HIS A 93 18.81 -7.28 4.07
C HIS A 93 19.08 -5.76 3.96
N ASP A 94 18.28 -5.06 3.16
CA ASP A 94 18.35 -3.61 2.93
C ASP A 94 17.09 -2.92 3.44
N SER A 95 17.23 -1.65 3.82
CA SER A 95 16.09 -0.78 4.16
C SER A 95 15.15 -0.61 2.96
N GLN A 96 13.86 -0.81 3.20
CA GLN A 96 12.81 -0.62 2.20
C GLN A 96 12.15 0.75 2.35
N CYS A 97 11.78 1.37 1.23
CA CYS A 97 10.95 2.56 1.23
C CYS A 97 9.72 2.37 0.35
N VAL A 98 8.61 2.97 0.77
CA VAL A 98 7.38 3.07 0.00
C VAL A 98 7.17 4.54 -0.33
N LEU A 99 7.24 4.91 -1.61
CA LEU A 99 6.86 6.27 -2.03
C LEU A 99 5.41 6.28 -2.50
N ILE A 100 4.61 7.18 -1.93
CA ILE A 100 3.24 7.46 -2.35
C ILE A 100 3.20 8.86 -2.98
N SER A 101 2.97 8.93 -4.29
CA SER A 101 2.90 10.19 -5.05
C SER A 101 1.52 10.40 -5.65
N GLY A 102 1.05 11.64 -5.77
CA GLY A 102 -0.26 11.98 -6.31
C GLY A 102 -0.68 13.40 -5.93
N GLU A 103 -1.75 13.92 -6.56
CA GLU A 103 -2.27 15.26 -6.30
C GLU A 103 -2.87 15.41 -4.89
N SER A 104 -3.12 16.66 -4.47
CA SER A 104 -3.86 16.94 -3.22
C SER A 104 -5.25 16.29 -3.30
N GLY A 105 -5.67 15.51 -2.30
CA GLY A 105 -6.96 14.80 -2.34
C GLY A 105 -6.95 13.43 -3.03
N ALA A 106 -5.82 12.98 -3.58
CA ALA A 106 -5.69 11.65 -4.21
C ALA A 106 -5.77 10.46 -3.22
N GLY A 107 -5.87 10.69 -1.92
CA GLY A 107 -5.95 9.60 -0.93
C GLY A 107 -4.58 9.09 -0.43
N LYS A 108 -3.50 9.87 -0.59
CA LYS A 108 -2.15 9.51 -0.10
C LYS A 108 -2.14 9.20 1.40
N THR A 109 -2.75 10.06 2.23
CA THR A 109 -2.79 9.90 3.70
C THR A 109 -3.52 8.63 4.12
N GLU A 110 -4.67 8.34 3.51
CA GLU A 110 -5.43 7.11 3.81
C GLU A 110 -4.65 5.86 3.38
N SER A 111 -3.96 5.94 2.23
CA SER A 111 -3.09 4.86 1.77
C SER A 111 -1.93 4.58 2.72
N THR A 112 -1.31 5.63 3.27
CA THR A 112 -0.28 5.50 4.32
C THR A 112 -0.83 4.80 5.55
N LYS A 113 -2.03 5.17 6.02
CA LYS A 113 -2.66 4.51 7.17
C LYS A 113 -2.88 3.01 6.93
N LEU A 114 -3.42 2.66 5.76
CA LEU A 114 -3.65 1.25 5.38
C LEU A 114 -2.35 0.45 5.31
N LEU A 115 -1.29 1.02 4.75
CA LEU A 115 0.04 0.39 4.72
C LEU A 115 0.57 0.14 6.14
N LEU A 116 0.50 1.15 7.00
CA LEU A 116 1.00 1.04 8.38
C LEU A 116 0.18 0.05 9.21
N GLN A 117 -1.15 0.03 9.03
CA GLN A 117 -2.03 -0.94 9.68
C GLN A 117 -1.67 -2.37 9.28
N PHE A 118 -1.49 -2.62 7.97
CA PHE A 118 -1.07 -3.93 7.47
C PHE A 118 0.28 -4.36 8.07
N LEU A 119 1.28 -3.48 8.03
CA LEU A 119 2.62 -3.76 8.58
C LEU A 119 2.59 -4.01 10.09
N SER A 120 1.73 -3.29 10.83
CA SER A 120 1.53 -3.51 12.26
C SER A 120 1.02 -4.92 12.55
N VAL A 121 -0.03 -5.35 11.82
CA VAL A 121 -0.58 -6.71 11.95
C VAL A 121 0.48 -7.78 11.63
N MET A 122 1.27 -7.58 10.57
CA MET A 122 2.35 -8.51 10.19
C MET A 122 3.44 -8.59 11.26
N SER A 123 3.84 -7.45 11.83
CA SER A 123 4.83 -7.40 12.90
C SER A 123 4.36 -8.17 14.15
N GLN A 124 3.10 -7.98 14.54
CA GLN A 124 2.51 -8.69 15.68
C GLN A 124 2.41 -10.21 15.46
N LYS A 125 2.05 -10.65 14.24
CA LYS A 125 2.01 -12.08 13.87
C LYS A 125 3.38 -12.75 14.04
N SER A 126 4.45 -12.04 13.74
CA SER A 126 5.83 -12.55 13.85
C SER A 126 6.37 -12.56 15.28
N ALA A 127 5.88 -11.68 16.15
CA ALA A 127 6.36 -11.53 17.53
C ALA A 127 5.77 -12.54 18.54
N GLY A 128 4.85 -13.42 18.12
CA GLY A 128 4.22 -14.41 19.00
C GLY A 128 3.43 -13.82 20.16
N THR A 129 3.07 -12.53 20.09
CA THR A 129 2.53 -11.77 21.22
C THR A 129 1.10 -12.22 21.58
N ALA A 130 0.87 -12.43 22.88
CA ALA A 130 -0.43 -12.83 23.41
C ALA A 130 -1.54 -11.81 23.08
N PRO A 131 -2.83 -12.24 22.98
CA PRO A 131 -3.94 -11.36 22.60
C PRO A 131 -4.14 -10.11 23.46
N SER A 132 -3.65 -10.10 24.70
CA SER A 132 -3.93 -9.06 25.69
C SER A 132 -3.20 -7.73 25.47
N GLU A 133 -2.15 -7.67 24.65
CA GLU A 133 -1.38 -6.44 24.39
C GLU A 133 -1.57 -5.88 22.96
N ARG A 134 -2.53 -6.40 22.20
CA ARG A 134 -2.63 -6.22 20.73
C ARG A 134 -2.95 -4.82 20.20
N SER A 135 -3.40 -3.86 21.01
CA SER A 135 -4.20 -2.76 20.43
C SER A 135 -3.71 -1.31 20.57
N THR A 136 -2.70 -0.94 21.36
CA THR A 136 -2.61 0.48 21.76
C THR A 136 -1.52 1.31 21.08
N ARG A 137 -0.30 0.82 20.87
CA ARG A 137 0.82 1.76 20.62
C ARG A 137 0.91 2.33 19.21
N VAL A 138 0.79 1.51 18.17
CA VAL A 138 1.09 1.95 16.80
C VAL A 138 -0.10 2.69 16.17
N GLU A 139 -1.31 2.16 16.29
CA GLU A 139 -2.51 2.81 15.74
C GLU A 139 -2.78 4.17 16.40
N GLN A 140 -2.60 4.30 17.72
CA GLN A 140 -2.76 5.58 18.42
C GLN A 140 -1.69 6.60 18.00
N ALA A 141 -0.43 6.18 17.81
CA ALA A 141 0.64 7.06 17.37
C ALA A 141 0.41 7.59 15.94
N ILE A 142 -0.16 6.78 15.06
CA ILE A 142 -0.50 7.18 13.68
C ILE A 142 -1.69 8.15 13.67
N VAL A 143 -2.71 7.91 14.51
CA VAL A 143 -3.90 8.79 14.60
C VAL A 143 -3.56 10.15 15.25
N GLN A 144 -2.59 10.19 16.17
CA GLN A 144 -2.14 11.42 16.84
C GLN A 144 -1.12 12.24 16.04
N SER A 145 -0.49 11.65 15.02
CA SER A 145 0.42 12.36 14.12
C SER A 145 -0.40 13.20 13.14
N ARG A 146 -0.90 14.34 13.62
CA ARG A 146 -1.50 15.42 12.81
C ARG A 146 -0.46 16.47 12.44
#